data_AF-A0A925RMH0-F1
#
_entry.id   AF-A0A925RMH0-F1
#
_cell.length_a   1.000
_cell.length_b   1.000
_cell.length_c   1.000
_cell.angle_alpha   90.00
_cell.angle_beta   90.00
_cell.angle_gamma   90.00
#
_symmetry.space_group_name_H-M   'P 1'
#
loop_
_entity.id
_entity.type
_entity.pdbx_description
1 polymer ?
#
loop_
_entity_poly.entity_id
_entity_poly.type
_entity_poly.pdbx_seq_one_letter_code
_entity_poly.pdbx_strand_id
1 'polypeptide(L)'
;MKVLIVGGGGREHALAWKCAQSPRVSEVLVAPGNGGTATEPRVRNVDVAAEDAAAALGKTDPATIGSVCASDAFFPFPDGLLQAAQAGATAVIQPGGSVRDEDIIKAADGADLAMVFTGMRHFRH
;
A
#
# COMPACT_ATOMS: atom_id res chain seq x y z
N MET A 1 2.75 -1.33 13.90
CA MET A 1 1.72 -1.44 12.82
C MET A 1 2.36 -2.00 11.58
N LYS A 2 1.60 -2.71 10.75
CA LYS A 2 2.06 -3.18 9.44
C LYS A 2 1.69 -2.18 8.37
N VAL A 3 2.58 -1.96 7.41
CA VAL A 3 2.33 -1.10 6.24
C VAL A 3 2.34 -1.99 5.02
N LEU A 4 1.35 -1.85 4.15
CA LEU A 4 1.33 -2.46 2.82
C LEU A 4 1.69 -1.40 1.78
N ILE A 5 2.61 -1.73 0.89
CA ILE A 5 2.92 -0.93 -0.30
C ILE A 5 2.60 -1.79 -1.51
N VAL A 6 1.84 -1.25 -2.44
CA VAL A 6 1.43 -1.97 -3.64
C VAL A 6 2.26 -1.46 -4.83
N GLY A 7 2.90 -2.39 -5.54
CA GLY A 7 3.76 -2.13 -6.69
C GLY A 7 5.12 -2.86 -6.59
N GLY A 8 5.90 -2.78 -7.67
CA GLY A 8 7.17 -3.49 -7.82
C GLY A 8 8.28 -2.64 -8.43
N GLY A 9 8.12 -1.32 -8.53
CA GLY A 9 9.15 -0.42 -9.05
C GLY A 9 10.15 0.04 -7.99
N GLY A 10 11.20 0.74 -8.42
CA GLY A 10 12.17 1.36 -7.49
C GLY A 10 11.55 2.39 -6.55
N ARG A 11 10.33 2.86 -6.85
CA ARG A 11 9.60 3.86 -6.06
C ARG A 11 9.01 3.25 -4.80
N GLU A 12 8.39 2.07 -4.93
CA GLU A 12 7.87 1.30 -3.81
C GLU A 12 9.01 0.87 -2.86
N HIS A 13 10.21 0.67 -3.40
CA HIS A 13 11.40 0.46 -2.58
C HIS A 13 11.75 1.67 -1.71
N ALA A 14 11.76 2.88 -2.26
CA ALA A 14 12.05 4.08 -1.50
C ALA A 14 11.02 4.33 -0.38
N LEU A 15 9.74 4.09 -0.66
CA LEU A 15 8.67 4.15 0.35
C LEU A 15 8.89 3.07 1.42
N ALA A 16 9.17 1.83 1.03
CA ALA A 16 9.38 0.74 1.98
C ALA A 16 10.57 1.00 2.90
N TRP A 17 11.70 1.43 2.34
CA TRP A 17 12.89 1.84 3.09
C TRP A 17 12.58 2.96 4.09
N LYS A 18 11.78 3.96 3.69
CA LYS A 18 11.44 5.07 4.59
C LYS A 18 10.47 4.64 5.69
N CYS A 19 9.47 3.84 5.36
CA CYS A 19 8.51 3.29 6.33
C CYS A 19 9.20 2.37 7.34
N ALA A 20 10.14 1.53 6.89
CA ALA A 20 10.88 0.58 7.74
C ALA A 20 11.77 1.25 8.80
N GLN A 21 12.15 2.52 8.61
CA GLN A 21 12.91 3.29 9.61
C GLN A 21 12.05 3.75 10.80
N SER A 22 10.72 3.76 10.67
CA SER A 22 9.86 4.19 11.76
C SER A 22 9.85 3.16 12.90
N PRO A 23 10.05 3.56 14.16
CA PRO A 23 9.91 2.65 15.29
C PRO A 23 8.46 2.15 15.47
N ARG A 24 7.48 2.83 14.86
CA ARG A 24 6.06 2.45 14.93
C ARG A 24 5.67 1.38 13.90
N VAL A 25 6.47 1.17 12.87
CA VAL A 25 6.18 0.21 11.78
C VAL A 25 6.85 -1.11 12.08
N SER A 26 6.10 -2.16 12.41
CA SER A 26 6.68 -3.46 12.78
C SER A 26 7.20 -4.23 11.56
N GLU A 27 6.55 -4.07 10.40
CA GLU A 27 6.84 -4.77 9.15
C GLU A 27 6.28 -3.94 7.99
N VAL A 28 7.00 -3.88 6.88
CA VAL A 28 6.50 -3.36 5.61
C VAL A 28 6.33 -4.53 4.63
N LEU A 29 5.14 -4.68 4.09
CA LEU A 29 4.81 -5.64 3.04
C LEU A 29 4.84 -4.92 1.71
N VAL A 30 5.49 -5.49 0.70
CA VAL A 30 5.46 -4.94 -0.67
C VAL A 30 4.91 -5.98 -1.62
N ALA A 31 3.82 -5.67 -2.31
CA ALA A 31 3.12 -6.60 -3.19
C ALA A 31 3.09 -6.07 -4.64
N PRO A 32 3.78 -6.70 -5.61
CA PRO A 32 4.65 -7.88 -5.47
C PRO A 32 6.04 -7.57 -4.91
N GLY A 33 6.48 -6.31 -4.95
CA GLY A 33 7.85 -5.90 -4.62
C GLY A 33 8.86 -6.17 -5.75
N ASN A 34 10.15 -5.96 -5.45
CA ASN A 34 11.27 -6.16 -6.37
C ASN A 34 12.54 -6.65 -5.68
N GLY A 35 13.61 -6.87 -6.44
CA GLY A 35 14.91 -7.32 -5.91
C GLY A 35 15.52 -6.39 -4.86
N GLY A 36 15.23 -5.09 -4.91
CA GLY A 36 15.67 -4.13 -3.90
C GLY A 36 14.92 -4.31 -2.58
N THR A 37 13.59 -4.30 -2.62
CA THR A 37 12.75 -4.49 -1.41
C THR A 37 12.95 -5.84 -0.74
N ALA A 38 13.38 -6.87 -1.49
CA ALA A 38 13.73 -8.18 -0.95
C ALA A 38 14.97 -8.16 -0.03
N THR A 39 15.81 -7.13 -0.12
CA THR A 39 17.06 -7.01 0.66
C THR A 39 16.95 -6.05 1.86
N GLU A 40 15.83 -5.32 1.96
CA GLU A 40 15.67 -4.29 2.97
C GLU A 40 15.22 -4.89 4.32
N PRO A 41 15.92 -4.58 5.44
CA PRO A 41 15.51 -5.04 6.76
C PRO A 41 14.08 -4.61 7.11
N ARG A 42 13.28 -5.55 7.65
CA ARG A 42 11.86 -5.36 8.04
C ARG A 42 10.91 -5.13 6.86
N VAL A 43 11.38 -5.25 5.63
CA VAL A 43 10.56 -5.29 4.42
C VAL A 43 10.43 -6.73 3.95
N ARG A 44 9.25 -7.11 3.48
CA ARG A 44 9.01 -8.42 2.90
C ARG A 44 8.20 -8.29 1.62
N ASN A 45 8.72 -8.85 0.54
CA ASN A 45 7.97 -9.01 -0.69
C ASN A 45 6.90 -10.09 -0.51
N VAL A 46 5.74 -9.82 -1.09
CA VAL A 46 4.59 -10.71 -1.07
C VAL A 46 4.27 -10.98 -2.53
N ASP A 47 4.68 -12.14 -3.03
CA ASP A 47 4.60 -12.53 -4.44
C ASP A 47 3.15 -12.89 -4.82
N VAL A 48 2.29 -11.89 -4.74
CA VAL A 48 0.85 -12.05 -4.86
C VAL A 48 0.23 -10.78 -5.43
N ALA A 49 -0.79 -10.96 -6.27
CA ALA A 49 -1.74 -9.90 -6.53
C ALA A 49 -2.31 -9.40 -5.18
N ALA A 50 -2.64 -8.12 -5.07
CA ALA A 50 -3.06 -7.50 -3.81
C ALA A 50 -4.19 -8.29 -3.09
N GLU A 51 -5.00 -9.03 -3.86
CA GLU A 51 -6.12 -9.85 -3.41
C GLU A 51 -5.74 -11.05 -2.52
N ASP A 52 -4.53 -11.63 -2.65
CA ASP A 52 -4.22 -12.97 -2.10
C ASP A 52 -3.06 -12.98 -1.08
N ALA A 53 -2.64 -11.83 -0.56
CA ALA A 53 -1.52 -11.70 0.39
C ALA A 53 -1.64 -12.60 1.66
N ALA A 54 -2.84 -13.12 1.95
CA ALA A 54 -3.14 -14.17 2.95
C ALA A 54 -2.48 -15.51 2.67
N ALA A 55 -2.76 -16.02 1.47
CA ALA A 55 -2.53 -17.40 1.08
C ALA A 55 -1.02 -17.68 0.98
N ALA A 56 -0.26 -16.70 0.48
CA ALA A 56 1.20 -16.80 0.37
C ALA A 56 1.94 -16.85 1.72
N LEU A 57 1.26 -16.55 2.83
CA LEU A 57 1.85 -16.64 4.18
C LEU A 57 1.46 -17.91 4.94
N GLY A 58 0.71 -18.83 4.33
CA GLY A 58 0.16 -19.99 5.04
C GLY A 58 -0.76 -19.59 6.20
N LYS A 59 -1.33 -18.39 6.13
CA LYS A 59 -2.28 -17.86 7.11
C LYS A 59 -3.69 -18.02 6.58
N THR A 60 -4.62 -18.28 7.47
CA THR A 60 -6.06 -18.26 7.17
C THR A 60 -6.54 -16.87 6.78
N ASP A 61 -5.80 -15.82 7.18
CA ASP A 61 -6.18 -14.42 7.01
C ASP A 61 -5.13 -13.60 6.23
N PRO A 62 -5.54 -12.62 5.40
CA PRO A 62 -4.65 -11.68 4.72
C PRO A 62 -3.58 -11.07 5.60
N ALA A 63 -2.32 -11.12 5.13
CA ALA A 63 -1.18 -10.45 5.75
C ALA A 63 -1.41 -8.95 6.00
N THR A 64 -2.30 -8.43 5.17
CA THR A 64 -2.71 -7.05 4.94
C THR A 64 -3.87 -6.63 5.84
N ILE A 65 -4.50 -7.54 6.60
CA ILE A 65 -5.50 -7.17 7.61
C ILE A 65 -4.90 -6.17 8.61
N GLY A 66 -5.59 -5.03 8.79
CA GLY A 66 -5.18 -3.98 9.72
C GLY A 66 -3.97 -3.17 9.23
N SER A 67 -3.60 -3.29 7.96
CA SER A 67 -2.49 -2.55 7.37
C SER A 67 -2.94 -1.18 6.82
N VAL A 68 -1.96 -0.33 6.51
CA VAL A 68 -2.18 0.93 5.79
C VAL A 68 -1.51 0.84 4.43
N CYS A 69 -2.21 1.26 3.38
CA CYS A 69 -1.69 1.34 2.01
C CYS A 69 -1.13 2.74 1.73
N ALA A 70 0.03 2.83 1.06
CA ALA A 70 0.65 4.09 0.65
C ALA A 70 0.94 4.10 -0.86
N SER A 71 0.57 5.19 -1.53
CA SER A 71 0.86 5.42 -2.95
C SER A 71 1.74 6.65 -3.14
N ASP A 72 2.73 6.57 -4.05
CA ASP A 72 3.64 7.66 -4.41
C ASP A 72 3.02 8.68 -5.37
N ALA A 73 1.98 8.26 -6.08
CA ALA A 73 1.18 9.01 -7.05
C ALA A 73 -0.31 8.92 -6.72
N PHE A 74 -1.12 9.74 -7.37
CA PHE A 74 -2.56 9.70 -7.18
C PHE A 74 -3.16 8.43 -7.78
N PHE A 75 -4.29 7.98 -7.23
CA PHE A 75 -5.09 6.92 -7.85
C PHE A 75 -5.79 7.47 -9.11
N PRO A 76 -5.61 6.87 -10.29
CA PRO A 76 -6.32 7.31 -11.49
C PRO A 76 -7.78 6.83 -11.49
N PHE A 77 -8.07 5.72 -10.81
CA PHE A 77 -9.37 5.11 -10.63
C PHE A 77 -9.49 4.49 -9.22
N PRO A 78 -10.70 4.16 -8.73
CA PRO A 78 -10.88 3.58 -7.39
C PRO A 78 -10.43 2.13 -7.25
N ASP A 79 -10.16 1.42 -8.34
CA ASP A 79 -9.83 0.00 -8.38
C ASP A 79 -8.68 -0.38 -7.44
N GLY A 80 -7.53 0.30 -7.55
CA GLY A 80 -6.36 0.02 -6.71
C GLY A 80 -6.62 0.26 -5.22
N LEU A 81 -7.48 1.24 -4.89
CA LEU A 81 -7.91 1.51 -3.52
C LEU A 81 -8.82 0.40 -2.99
N LEU A 82 -9.82 -0.02 -3.79
CA LEU A 82 -10.76 -1.06 -3.39
C LEU A 82 -10.07 -2.42 -3.24
N GLN A 83 -9.08 -2.71 -4.08
CA GLN A 83 -8.22 -3.89 -3.92
C GLN A 83 -7.49 -3.86 -2.57
N ALA A 84 -6.93 -2.70 -2.18
CA ALA A 84 -6.27 -2.57 -0.87
C ALA A 84 -7.25 -2.80 0.29
N ALA A 85 -8.48 -2.26 0.19
CA ALA A 85 -9.53 -2.47 1.20
C ALA A 85 -9.96 -3.95 1.28
N GLN A 86 -10.16 -4.62 0.15
CA GLN A 86 -10.47 -6.05 0.08
C GLN A 86 -9.36 -6.92 0.67
N ALA A 87 -8.11 -6.50 0.50
CA ALA A 87 -6.97 -7.12 1.15
C ALA A 87 -6.94 -6.88 2.67
N GLY A 88 -7.82 -6.05 3.22
CA GLY A 88 -7.91 -5.77 4.65
C GLY A 88 -7.09 -4.56 5.12
N ALA A 89 -6.61 -3.71 4.20
CA ALA A 89 -6.10 -2.40 4.58
C ALA A 89 -7.22 -1.56 5.20
N THR A 90 -6.91 -0.82 6.26
CA THR A 90 -7.86 0.02 7.00
C THR A 90 -7.69 1.51 6.67
N ALA A 91 -6.61 1.88 5.99
CA ALA A 91 -6.37 3.24 5.55
C ALA A 91 -5.51 3.31 4.29
N VAL A 92 -5.63 4.41 3.55
CA VAL A 92 -4.83 4.76 2.37
C VAL A 92 -4.26 6.16 2.52
N ILE A 93 -2.98 6.33 2.15
CA ILE A 93 -2.33 7.63 2.00
C ILE A 93 -1.85 7.82 0.56
N GLN A 94 -2.20 8.94 -0.06
CA GLN A 94 -1.85 9.26 -1.46
C GLN A 94 -1.73 10.77 -1.70
N PRO A 95 -1.11 11.23 -2.80
CA PRO A 95 -0.90 12.67 -3.04
C PRO A 95 -2.16 13.47 -3.37
N GLY A 96 -3.13 12.86 -4.04
CA GLY A 96 -4.25 13.57 -4.67
C GLY A 96 -3.84 14.34 -5.93
N GLY A 97 -4.80 15.08 -6.48
CA GLY A 97 -4.68 15.79 -7.74
C GLY A 97 -5.15 14.97 -8.95
N SER A 98 -5.98 13.95 -8.73
CA SER A 98 -6.70 13.28 -9.81
C SER A 98 -7.90 14.12 -10.21
N VAL A 99 -8.25 14.15 -11.50
CA VAL A 99 -9.55 14.69 -11.95
C VAL A 99 -10.74 13.89 -11.40
N ARG A 100 -10.47 12.71 -10.84
CA ARG A 100 -11.46 11.78 -10.28
C ARG A 100 -11.38 11.65 -8.75
N ASP A 101 -10.72 12.57 -8.06
CA ASP A 101 -10.55 12.45 -6.60
C ASP A 101 -11.90 12.32 -5.87
N GLU A 102 -12.97 12.99 -6.34
CA GLU A 102 -14.31 12.83 -5.75
C GLU A 102 -14.84 11.40 -5.84
N ASP A 103 -14.66 10.72 -6.97
CA ASP A 103 -15.11 9.33 -7.15
C ASP A 103 -14.29 8.38 -6.27
N ILE A 104 -13.00 8.68 -6.10
CA ILE A 104 -12.08 7.91 -5.27
C ILE A 104 -12.41 8.07 -3.78
N ILE A 105 -12.75 9.29 -3.33
CA ILE A 105 -13.20 9.56 -1.96
C ILE A 105 -14.50 8.79 -1.69
N LYS A 106 -15.48 8.88 -2.59
CA LYS A 106 -16.75 8.15 -2.45
C LYS A 106 -16.54 6.63 -2.34
N ALA A 107 -15.60 6.09 -3.12
CA ALA A 107 -15.26 4.68 -3.04
C ALA A 107 -14.58 4.30 -1.72
N ALA A 108 -13.72 5.18 -1.19
CA ALA A 108 -13.09 4.99 0.12
C ALA A 108 -14.12 5.02 1.25
N ASP A 109 -15.01 6.00 1.25
CA ASP A 109 -16.10 6.11 2.22
C ASP A 109 -17.03 4.89 2.15
N GLY A 110 -17.39 4.46 0.93
CA GLY A 110 -18.21 3.26 0.72
C GLY A 110 -17.55 1.95 1.17
N ALA A 111 -16.22 1.94 1.30
CA ALA A 111 -15.44 0.81 1.78
C ALA A 111 -15.01 0.94 3.26
N ASP A 112 -15.50 1.96 3.99
CA ASP A 112 -15.07 2.29 5.36
C ASP A 112 -13.55 2.43 5.50
N LEU A 113 -12.91 3.03 4.48
CA LEU A 113 -11.47 3.13 4.37
C LEU A 113 -11.00 4.56 4.66
N ALA A 114 -10.21 4.74 5.72
CA ALA A 114 -9.69 6.07 6.04
C ALA A 114 -8.71 6.56 4.96
N MET A 115 -8.97 7.71 4.35
CA MET A 115 -8.11 8.28 3.29
C MET A 115 -7.41 9.57 3.75
N VAL A 116 -6.12 9.69 3.42
CA VAL A 116 -5.30 10.89 3.64
C VAL A 116 -4.66 11.37 2.34
N PHE A 117 -4.78 12.66 2.07
CA PHE A 117 -4.07 13.34 0.98
C PHE A 117 -2.78 14.00 1.48
N THR A 118 -1.66 13.76 0.80
CA THR A 118 -0.36 14.38 1.15
C THR A 118 -0.08 15.69 0.40
N GLY A 119 -0.71 15.90 -0.77
CA GLY A 119 -0.40 17.01 -1.67
C GLY A 119 0.99 16.94 -2.32
N MET A 120 1.72 15.84 -2.15
CA MET A 120 3.10 15.69 -2.63
C MET A 120 3.32 14.32 -3.27
N ARG A 121 3.79 14.32 -4.53
CA ARG A 121 4.20 13.10 -5.22
C ARG A 121 5.66 12.80 -4.91
N HIS A 122 5.99 11.52 -4.74
CA HIS A 122 7.34 11.06 -4.41
C HIS A 122 7.96 10.27 -5.58
N PHE A 123 7.99 10.88 -6.77
CA PHE A 123 8.62 10.27 -7.92
C PHE A 123 10.15 10.20 -7.77
N ARG A 124 10.73 9.09 -8.23
CA ARG A 124 12.18 8.88 -8.36
C ARG A 124 12.43 8.12 -9.67
N HIS A 125 13.37 8.63 -10.47
CA HIS A 125 13.78 8.06 -11.76
C HIS A 125 15.10 7.30 -11.62
#